data_AF-A0A8E6HS42-F1
#
_entry.id   AF-A0A8E6HS42-F1
#
_cell.length_a   1.000
_cell.length_b   1.000
_cell.length_c   1.000
_cell.angle_alpha   90.00
_cell.angle_beta   90.00
_cell.angle_gamma   90.00
#
_symmetry.space_group_name_H-M   'P 1'
#
loop_
_entity.id
_entity.type
_entity.pdbx_description
1 polymer ?
#
loop_
_entity_poly.entity_id
_entity_poly.type
_entity_poly.pdbx_seq_one_letter_code
_entity_poly.pdbx_strand_id
1 'polypeptide(L)' 'CNAGEITYQASLLSDAIFYCGWHACPPLAAPHRNHQRLVLHACAQALRPPVMKAFKMIELTYATFLTVLRTTYS' A
#
# COMPACT_ATOMS: atom_id res chain seq x y z
N CYS A 1 -11.45 -2.49 15.04
CA CYS A 1 -10.37 -2.54 14.03
C CYS A 1 -10.03 -1.12 13.61
N ASN A 2 -8.90 -0.59 14.07
CA ASN A 2 -8.52 0.80 13.82
C ASN A 2 -8.01 0.93 12.39
N ALA A 3 -8.65 1.76 11.57
CA ALA A 3 -8.24 1.99 10.19
C ALA A 3 -6.79 2.49 10.08
N GLY A 4 -6.34 3.29 11.06
CA GLY A 4 -4.96 3.77 11.14
C GLY A 4 -3.94 2.65 11.37
N GLU A 5 -4.28 1.62 12.15
CA GLU A 5 -3.39 0.46 12.37
C GLU A 5 -3.20 -0.33 11.08
N ILE A 6 -4.26 -0.50 10.28
CA ILE A 6 -4.20 -1.23 9.01
C ILE A 6 -3.32 -0.48 8.00
N THR A 7 -3.45 0.85 7.91
CA THR A 7 -2.61 1.66 7.03
C THR A 7 -1.14 1.65 7.48
N TYR A 8 -0.89 1.68 8.79
CA TYR A 8 0.45 1.60 9.35
C TYR A 8 1.12 0.26 9.03
N GLN A 9 0.45 -0.86 9.32
CA GLN A 9 0.97 -2.20 9.02
C GLN A 9 1.18 -2.43 7.52
N ALA A 10 0.32 -1.87 6.66
CA ALA A 10 0.50 -1.93 5.20
C ALA A 10 1.76 -1.20 4.73
N SER A 11 2.14 -0.09 5.39
CA SER A 11 3.36 0.66 5.05
C SER A 11 4.65 -0.09 5.44
N LEU A 12 4.62 -0.84 6.55
CA LEU A 12 5.76 -1.68 6.97
C LEU A 12 6.00 -2.85 6.00
N LEU A 13 4.94 -3.34 5.36
CA LEU A 13 5.01 -4.44 4.40
C LEU A 13 5.81 -4.08 3.14
N SER A 14 5.65 -2.86 2.61
CA SER A 14 6.42 -2.43 1.43
C SER A 14 7.93 -2.39 1.72
N ASP A 15 8.32 -1.96 2.91
CA ASP A 15 9.72 -1.89 3.32
C ASP A 15 10.28 -3.32 3.49
N ALA A 16 9.55 -4.19 4.18
CA ALA A 16 9.96 -5.59 4.34
C ALA A 16 10.11 -6.33 3.01
N ILE A 17 9.24 -6.08 2.03
CA ILE A 17 9.34 -6.66 0.67
C ILE A 17 10.55 -6.09 -0.06
N PHE A 18 10.81 -4.79 0.04
CA PHE A 18 11.96 -4.17 -0.63
C PHE A 18 13.30 -4.69 -0.07
N TYR A 19 13.38 -4.86 1.25
CA TYR A 19 14.60 -5.33 1.94
C TYR A 19 14.74 -6.86 2.03
N CYS A 20 13.89 -7.66 1.38
CA CYS A 20 13.94 -9.13 1.46
C CYS A 20 15.17 -9.80 0.81
N GLY A 21 16.16 -9.02 0.35
CA GLY A 21 17.39 -9.57 -0.23
C GLY A 21 17.22 -10.14 -1.64
N TRP A 22 16.17 -9.74 -2.35
CA TRP A 22 15.87 -10.21 -3.71
C TRP A 22 17.02 -10.00 -4.72
N HIS A 23 17.90 -9.03 -4.47
CA HIS A 23 19.10 -8.76 -5.27
C HIS A 23 20.19 -9.84 -5.12
N ALA A 24 20.22 -10.57 -4.00
CA ALA A 24 21.22 -11.61 -3.74
C ALA A 24 20.88 -12.94 -4.44
N CYS A 25 19.67 -13.05 -5.01
CA CYS A 25 19.24 -14.24 -5.71
C CYS A 25 19.62 -14.14 -7.20
N PRO A 26 20.43 -15.07 -7.73
CA PRO A 26 20.80 -15.05 -9.15
C PRO A 26 19.55 -15.19 -10.04
N PRO A 27 19.50 -14.49 -11.18
CA PRO A 27 18.38 -14.60 -12.11
C PRO A 27 18.28 -16.04 -12.63
N LEU A 28 17.15 -16.71 -12.38
CA LEU A 28 16.89 -18.01 -12.98
C LEU A 28 16.64 -17.83 -14.47
N ALA A 29 17.15 -18.77 -15.28
CA ALA A 29 16.90 -18.80 -16.71
C ALA A 29 15.39 -18.98 -17.00
N ALA A 30 14.90 -18.32 -18.05
CA ALA A 30 13.53 -18.50 -18.53
C ALA A 30 13.26 -20.00 -18.79
N PRO A 31 12.09 -20.54 -18.38
CA PRO A 31 10.84 -19.85 -18.06
C PRO A 31 10.63 -19.53 -16.57
N HIS A 32 11.63 -19.79 -15.72
CA HIS A 32 11.44 -19.75 -14.27
C HIS A 32 11.54 -18.33 -13.71
N ARG A 33 10.37 -17.79 -13.32
CA ARG A 33 10.13 -16.77 -12.28
C ARG A 33 11.26 -15.73 -12.11
N ASN A 34 11.11 -14.59 -12.79
CA ASN A 34 11.84 -13.37 -12.44
C ASN A 34 11.40 -12.87 -11.06
N HIS A 35 12.11 -13.28 -10.01
CA HIS A 35 11.89 -12.84 -8.63
C HIS A 35 11.86 -11.30 -8.53
N GLN A 36 12.72 -10.63 -9.30
CA GLN A 36 12.75 -9.16 -9.40
C GLN A 36 11.41 -8.58 -9.87
N ARG A 37 10.78 -9.20 -10.87
CA ARG A 37 9.48 -8.76 -11.40
C ARG A 37 8.36 -9.01 -10.40
N LEU A 38 8.40 -10.14 -9.67
CA LEU A 38 7.46 -10.44 -8.60
C LEU A 38 7.55 -9.41 -7.47
N VAL A 39 8.77 -9.11 -7.01
CA VAL A 39 9.04 -8.12 -5.95
C VAL A 39 8.60 -6.73 -6.40
N LEU A 40 8.89 -6.33 -7.64
CA LEU A 40 8.44 -5.07 -8.21
C LEU A 40 6.90 -4.95 -8.18
N HIS A 41 6.19 -5.99 -8.63
CA HIS A 41 4.73 -6.01 -8.59
C HIS A 41 4.19 -6.00 -7.15
N ALA A 42 4.82 -6.73 -6.24
CA ALA A 42 4.43 -6.78 -4.83
C ALA A 42 4.63 -5.41 -4.14
N CYS A 43 5.76 -4.73 -4.36
CA CYS A 43 5.99 -3.37 -3.87
C CYS A 43 4.98 -2.39 -4.48
N ALA A 44 4.71 -2.46 -5.79
CA ALA A 44 3.73 -1.59 -6.45
C ALA A 44 2.30 -1.77 -5.90
N GLN A 45 1.95 -2.98 -5.48
CA GLN A 45 0.67 -3.25 -4.81
C GLN A 45 0.66 -2.80 -3.34
N ALA A 46 1.76 -2.99 -2.61
CA ALA A 46 1.88 -2.58 -1.21
C ALA A 46 1.91 -1.04 -1.04
N LEU A 47 2.50 -0.31 -2.01
CA LEU A 47 2.49 1.15 -2.08
C LEU A 47 1.12 1.74 -2.43
N ARG A 48 0.13 0.92 -2.79
CA ARG A 48 -1.27 1.34 -2.87
C ARG A 48 -1.85 1.20 -1.45
N PRO A 49 -1.87 2.28 -0.64
CA PRO A 49 -2.48 2.18 0.67
C PRO A 49 -3.92 1.69 0.50
N PRO A 50 -4.38 0.73 1.31
CA PRO A 50 -5.78 0.36 1.35
C PRO A 50 -6.55 1.55 1.94
N VAL A 51 -6.89 2.52 1.09
CA VAL A 51 -7.68 3.66 1.51
C VAL A 51 -9.07 3.13 1.81
N MET A 52 -9.45 3.17 3.08
CA MET A 52 -10.74 2.69 3.53
C MET A 52 -11.80 3.64 2.96
N LYS A 53 -12.55 3.18 1.95
CA LYS A 53 -13.58 3.97 1.30
C LYS A 53 -14.93 3.70 1.94
N ALA A 54 -15.54 4.71 2.56
CA ALA A 54 -16.95 4.65 2.89
C ALA A 54 -17.77 4.83 1.60
N PHE A 55 -18.80 4.00 1.41
CA PHE A 55 -19.68 4.02 0.22
C PHE A 55 -18.97 3.88 -1.13
N LYS A 56 -17.74 3.33 -1.18
CA LYS A 56 -16.84 3.32 -2.36
C LYS A 56 -16.52 4.69 -2.95
N MET A 57 -16.97 5.78 -2.34
CA MET A 57 -16.93 7.13 -2.91
C MET A 57 -16.14 8.11 -2.02
N ILE A 58 -16.18 7.91 -0.70
CA ILE A 58 -15.57 8.81 0.28
C ILE A 58 -14.36 8.11 0.88
N GLU A 59 -13.17 8.61 0.57
CA GLU A 59 -11.94 8.17 1.22
C GLU A 59 -11.96 8.66 2.67
N LEU A 60 -11.91 7.75 3.65
CA LEU A 60 -11.85 8.11 5.07
C LEU A 60 -10.43 8.56 5.41
N THR A 61 -10.15 9.83 5.14
CA THR A 61 -8.88 10.48 5.47
C THR A 61 -9.13 11.73 6.32
N TYR A 62 -8.11 12.19 7.03
CA TYR A 62 -8.17 13.43 7.80
C TYR A 62 -8.53 14.64 6.91
N ALA A 63 -8.07 14.65 5.66
CA ALA A 63 -8.44 15.68 4.69
C ALA A 63 -9.95 15.71 4.45
N THR A 64 -10.57 14.54 4.29
CA THR A 64 -12.02 14.41 4.09
C THR A 64 -12.81 14.85 5.31
N PHE A 65 -12.33 14.53 6.52
CA PHE A 65 -12.91 15.04 7.76
C PHE A 65 -12.90 16.58 7.82
N LEU A 66 -11.76 17.21 7.48
CA LEU A 66 -11.66 18.66 7.40
C LEU A 66 -12.57 19.27 6.34
N THR A 67 -12.74 18.62 5.19
CA THR A 67 -13.67 19.05 4.15
C THR A 67 -15.11 19.02 4.65
N VAL A 68 -15.55 17.92 5.28
CA VAL A 68 -16.90 17.81 5.86
C VAL A 68 -17.13 18.89 6.93
N LEU A 69 -16.16 19.10 7.82
CA LEU A 69 -16.21 20.16 8.83
C LEU A 69 -16.37 21.54 8.21
N ARG A 70 -15.58 21.86 7.18
CA ARG A 70 -15.70 23.14 6.47
C ARG A 70 -17.08 23.30 5.83
N THR A 71 -17.61 22.26 5.20
CA THR A 71 -18.94 22.33 4.59
C THR A 71 -20.06 22.51 5.60
N THR A 72 -19.91 22.09 6.85
CA THR A 72 -20.92 22.29 7.90
C THR A 72 -20.94 23.70 8.51
N TYR A 73 -19.88 24.50 8.30
CA TYR A 73 -19.80 25.88 8.80
C TYR A 73 -20.00 26.95 7.71
N SER A 74 -20.26 26.53 6.46
CA SER A 74 -20.69 27.40 5.35
C SER A 74 -22.21 27.46 5.26
#